data_AF-A0A2E9AB25-F1
#
_entry.id   AF-A0A2E9AB25-F1
#
_cell.length_a   1.000
_cell.length_b   1.000
_cell.length_c   1.000
_cell.angle_alpha   90.00
_cell.angle_beta   90.00
_cell.angle_gamma   90.00
#
_symmetry.space_group_name_H-M   'P 1'
#
loop_
_entity.id
_entity.type
_entity.pdbx_description
1 polymer ?
#
loop_
_entity_poly.entity_id
_entity_poly.type
_entity_poly.pdbx_seq_one_letter_code
_entity_poly.pdbx_strand_id
1 'polypeptide(L)' 'MKTNFWKDKRVCVTGGAGFLGSTITSKLRGLGCGELIVPRSRDFDLRINESIKKLYFETRPQIVVHLAAVVG' A
#
# COMPACT_ATOMS: atom_id res chain seq x y z
N MET A 1 8.24 5.06 26.28
CA MET A 1 8.61 5.43 24.91
C MET A 1 7.53 4.89 23.98
N LYS A 2 6.76 5.73 23.26
CA LYS A 2 5.77 5.20 22.29
C LYS A 2 6.54 4.53 21.16
N THR A 3 6.45 3.21 21.07
CA THR A 3 7.01 2.43 19.97
C THR A 3 6.37 2.91 18.68
N ASN A 4 7.19 3.31 17.71
CA ASN A 4 6.65 3.70 16.41
C ASN A 4 6.37 2.44 15.58
N PHE A 5 5.19 1.81 15.81
CA PHE A 5 4.78 0.54 15.22
C PHE A 5 5.04 0.44 13.71
N TRP A 6 4.87 1.55 12.99
CA TRP A 6 4.94 1.63 11.54
C TRP A 6 6.36 1.73 10.98
N LYS A 7 7.34 2.11 11.81
CA LYS A 7 8.70 2.46 11.36
C LYS A 7 9.37 1.35 10.57
N ASP A 8 9.30 0.13 11.09
CA ASP A 8 10.00 -1.05 10.55
C ASP A 8 9.02 -2.00 9.85
N LYS A 9 8.00 -1.45 9.19
CA LYS A 9 6.97 -2.22 8.48
C LYS A 9 6.92 -1.85 7.01
N ARG A 10 6.94 -2.87 6.15
CA ARG A 10 6.55 -2.77 4.73
C ARG A 10 5.04 -2.77 4.61
N VAL A 11 4.46 -1.61 4.33
CA VAL A 11 3.02 -1.42 4.21
C VAL A 11 2.66 -1.18 2.75
N CYS A 12 1.82 -2.04 2.18
CA CYS A 12 1.26 -1.84 0.84
C CYS A 12 -0.15 -1.28 0.93
N VAL A 13 -0.41 -0.16 0.25
CA VAL A 13 -1.73 0.49 0.19
C VAL A 13 -2.26 0.41 -1.23
N THR A 14 -3.09 -0.61 -1.53
CA THR A 14 -3.75 -0.67 -2.84
C THR A 14 -4.76 0.46 -2.96
N GLY A 15 -4.89 1.05 -4.15
CA GLY A 15 -5.71 2.27 -4.30
C GLY A 15 -5.16 3.48 -3.55
N GLY A 16 -3.92 3.41 -3.02
CA GLY A 16 -3.30 4.43 -2.17
C GLY A 16 -3.08 5.80 -2.83
N ALA A 17 -3.31 5.92 -4.14
CA ALA A 17 -3.27 7.19 -4.85
C ALA A 17 -4.65 7.72 -5.27
N GLY A 18 -5.74 7.03 -4.88
CA GLY A 18 -7.10 7.51 -5.04
C GLY A 18 -7.51 8.48 -3.93
N PHE A 19 -8.80 8.87 -3.93
CA PHE A 19 -9.36 9.84 -2.98
C PHE A 19 -9.05 9.50 -1.51
N LEU A 20 -9.57 8.37 -1.01
CA LEU A 20 -9.29 7.93 0.37
C LEU A 20 -7.84 7.47 0.54
N GLY A 21 -7.31 6.75 -0.46
CA GLY A 21 -5.97 6.18 -0.40
C GLY A 21 -4.87 7.21 -0.16
N SER A 22 -4.96 8.37 -0.80
CA SER A 22 -3.97 9.46 -0.66
C SER A 22 -3.92 10.00 0.78
N THR A 23 -5.07 10.12 1.42
CA THR A 23 -5.19 10.56 2.82
C THR A 23 -4.56 9.54 3.77
N ILE A 24 -4.85 8.24 3.58
CA ILE A 24 -4.26 7.16 4.39
C ILE A 24 -2.74 7.10 4.19
N THR A 25 -2.28 7.19 2.94
CA THR A 25 -0.85 7.23 2.59
C THR A 25 -0.14 8.40 3.31
N SER A 26 -0.72 9.60 3.28
CA SER A 26 -0.18 10.77 3.99
C SER A 26 -0.10 10.54 5.50
N LYS A 27 -1.15 9.98 6.10
CA LYS A 27 -1.17 9.67 7.54
C LYS A 27 -0.11 8.63 7.92
N LEU A 28 0.08 7.57 7.12
CA LEU A 28 1.13 6.56 7.36
C LEU A 28 2.54 7.17 7.28
N ARG A 29 2.78 8.09 6.34
CA ARG A 29 4.04 8.86 6.29
C ARG A 29 4.23 9.72 7.55
N GLY A 30 3.18 10.42 7.99
CA GLY A 30 3.21 11.22 9.22
C GLY A 30 3.43 10.39 10.49
N LEU A 31 2.99 9.13 10.48
CA LEU A 31 3.29 8.13 11.52
C LEU A 31 4.69 7.54 11.39
N GLY A 32 5.52 7.99 10.45
CA GLY A 32 6.89 7.53 10.26
C GLY A 32 7.01 6.13 9.68
N CYS A 33 6.03 5.68 8.88
CA CYS A 33 6.15 4.43 8.12
C CYS A 33 7.34 4.51 7.15
N GLY A 34 8.36 3.69 7.39
CA GLY A 34 9.61 3.74 6.63
C GLY A 34 9.51 3.16 5.22
N GLU A 35 8.73 2.10 5.06
CA GLU A 35 8.60 1.39 3.78
C GLU A 35 7.12 1.35 3.33
N LEU A 36 6.70 2.38 2.61
CA LEU A 36 5.33 2.54 2.12
C LEU A 36 5.24 2.31 0.62
N ILE A 37 4.51 1.26 0.23
CA ILE A 37 4.31 0.82 -1.15
C ILE A 37 2.91 1.25 -1.61
N VAL A 38 2.83 2.00 -2.72
CA VAL A 38 1.57 2.43 -3.32
C VAL A 38 1.52 1.93 -4.77
N PRO A 39 1.03 0.70 -5.03
CA PRO A 39 1.01 0.15 -6.38
C PRO A 39 0.05 0.95 -7.27
N ARG A 40 0.48 1.18 -8.52
CA ARG A 40 -0.34 1.80 -9.55
C ARG A 40 -0.97 0.71 -10.42
N SER A 41 -2.22 0.89 -10.80
CA SER A 41 -2.97 -0.07 -11.63
C SER A 41 -2.31 -0.36 -12.99
N ARG A 42 -1.58 0.62 -13.56
CA ARG A 42 -0.83 0.45 -14.82
C ARG A 42 0.34 -0.52 -14.71
N ASP A 43 0.91 -0.66 -13.50
CA ASP A 43 2.08 -1.48 -13.22
C ASP A 43 1.67 -2.84 -12.61
N PHE A 44 0.58 -2.82 -11.83
CA PHE A 44 0.00 -3.99 -11.16
C PHE A 44 -1.54 -3.98 -11.28
N ASP A 45 -2.08 -4.74 -12.23
CA ASP A 45 -3.52 -4.91 -12.36
C ASP A 45 -4.01 -5.97 -11.36
N LEU A 46 -4.65 -5.50 -10.28
CA LEU A 46 -5.13 -6.35 -9.19
C LEU A 46 -6.31 -7.27 -9.57
N ARG A 47 -6.79 -7.22 -10.81
CA ARG A 47 -7.74 -8.21 -11.35
C ARG A 47 -7.04 -9.45 -11.91
N ILE A 48 -5.72 -9.37 -12.16
CA ILE A 48 -4.90 -10.41 -12.78
C ILE A 48 -4.04 -11.07 -11.71
N ASN A 49 -4.23 -12.38 -11.50
CA ASN A 49 -3.53 -13.14 -10.46
C ASN A 49 -2.00 -13.05 -10.55
N GLU A 50 -1.43 -13.16 -11.75
CA GLU A 50 0.02 -13.04 -11.96
C GLU A 50 0.56 -11.66 -11.61
N SER A 51 -0.23 -10.60 -11.84
CA SER A 51 0.16 -9.24 -11.46
C SER A 51 0.17 -9.07 -9.93
N ILE A 52 -0.76 -9.72 -9.23
CA ILE A 52 -0.77 -9.78 -7.76
C ILE A 52 0.45 -10.55 -7.26
N LYS A 53 0.75 -11.74 -7.81
CA LYS A 53 1.94 -12.51 -7.44
C LYS A 53 3.22 -11.69 -7.63
N LYS A 54 3.35 -10.99 -8.76
CA LYS A 54 4.47 -10.07 -9.04
C LYS A 54 4.56 -8.96 -7.99
N LEU A 55 3.45 -8.31 -7.65
CA LEU A 55 3.41 -7.28 -6.61
C LEU A 55 3.94 -7.82 -5.26
N TYR A 56 3.45 -8.99 -4.82
CA TYR A 56 3.89 -9.60 -3.57
C TYR A 56 5.37 -10.01 -3.61
N PHE A 57 5.84 -10.54 -4.74
CA PHE A 57 7.23 -10.93 -4.92
C PHE A 57 8.18 -9.73 -4.84
N GLU A 58 7.87 -8.65 -5.57
CA GLU A 58 8.72 -7.46 -5.64
C GLU A 58 8.69 -6.63 -4.35
N THR A 59 7.54 -6.53 -3.70
CA THR A 59 7.34 -5.58 -2.58
C THR A 59 7.35 -6.22 -1.21
N ARG A 60 7.17 -7.56 -1.13
CA ARG A 60 7.20 -8.37 0.09
C ARG A 60 6.49 -7.72 1.29
N PRO A 61 5.24 -7.24 1.14
CA PRO A 61 4.58 -6.44 2.16
C PRO A 61 4.30 -7.27 3.42
N GLN A 62 4.43 -6.65 4.59
CA GLN A 62 4.06 -7.25 5.88
C GLN A 62 2.61 -6.90 6.26
N ILE A 63 2.14 -5.74 5.80
CA ILE A 63 0.79 -5.25 6.03
C ILE A 63 0.23 -4.81 4.68
N VAL A 64 -1.02 -5.17 4.40
CA VAL A 64 -1.77 -4.68 3.24
C VAL A 64 -3.00 -3.92 3.73
N VAL A 65 -3.11 -2.66 3.30
CA VAL A 65 -4.32 -1.84 3.46
C VAL A 65 -4.99 -1.77 2.09
N HIS A 66 -6.08 -2.51 1.91
CA HIS A 66 -6.69 -2.68 0.60
C HIS A 66 -7.79 -1.66 0.34
N LEU A 67 -7.48 -0.60 -0.43
CA LEU A 67 -8.43 0.48 -0.77
C LEU A 67 -8.69 0.56 -2.28
N ALA A 68 -8.10 -0.33 -3.08
CA ALA A 68 -8.42 -0.41 -4.50
C ALA A 68 -9.86 -0.88 -4.70
N ALA A 69 -10.65 -0.10 -5.42
CA ALA A 69 -11.99 -0.44 -5.82
C ALA A 69 -12.33 0.28 -7.13
N VAL A 70 -13.21 -0.31 -7.93
CA VAL A 70 -13.93 0.43 -8.97
C VAL A 70 -15.13 1.06 -8.30
N VAL A 71 -15.13 2.39 -8.25
CA VAL A 71 -16.20 3.20 -7.67
C VAL A 71 -16.68 4.18 -8.73
N GLY A 72 -17.99 4.43 -8.77
CA GLY A 72 -18.67 5.17 -9.83
C GLY A 72 -18.20 6.61 -10.03
#